data_AF-A0A497K7D9-F1
#
_entry.id   AF-A0A497K7D9-F1
#
_cell.length_a   1.000
_cell.length_b   1.000
_cell.length_c   1.000
_cell.angle_alpha   90.00
_cell.angle_beta   90.00
_cell.angle_gamma   90.00
#
_symmetry.space_group_name_H-M   'P 1'
#
loop_
_entity.id
_entity.type
_entity.pdbx_description
1 polymer ?
#
loop_
_entity_poly.entity_id
_entity_poly.type
_entity_poly.pdbx_seq_one_letter_code
_entity_poly.pdbx_strand_id
1 'polypeptide(L)'
;MEDTRFEIRDLALSAVFASLYAAMVILQGISAAAVIQLRIADCLIPLSAIFGPPVIVGVSLGCFVSNAYFSASIPYGLYDIVFGPLANLIAAAIIFKFRRRVVLGCFFGAVTVGLIVGSYLWLLFPPPSNIFGLTLPAGWPPWALSMLSLTISSTVAFAVIGLALLKVMSRPNIINPLKSRGLKVYA
;
A
#
# COMPACT_ATOMS: atom_id res chain seq x y z
N MET A 1 24.25 15.43 13.97
CA MET A 1 23.34 15.15 12.83
C MET A 1 24.02 14.06 12.03
N GLU A 2 23.82 12.80 12.43
CA GLU A 2 24.51 11.67 11.80
C GLU A 2 23.86 11.36 10.44
N ASP A 3 24.73 11.22 9.45
CA ASP A 3 24.50 11.07 8.02
C ASP A 3 23.20 10.33 7.64
N THR A 4 22.25 11.07 7.06
CA THR A 4 21.15 10.52 6.25
C THR A 4 21.68 10.01 4.90
N ARG A 5 22.78 9.24 4.89
CA ARG A 5 23.28 8.61 3.67
C ARG A 5 22.46 7.37 3.42
N PHE A 6 21.77 7.35 2.28
CA PHE A 6 21.11 6.17 1.76
C PHE A 6 22.19 5.15 1.39
N GLU A 7 22.31 4.08 2.17
CA GLU A 7 23.35 3.08 1.95
C GLU A 7 22.97 2.14 0.79
N ILE A 8 23.95 1.45 0.21
CA ILE A 8 23.72 0.43 -0.84
C ILE A 8 22.69 -0.62 -0.38
N ARG A 9 22.68 -0.92 0.92
CA ARG A 9 21.75 -1.89 1.53
C ARG A 9 20.33 -1.34 1.66
N ASP A 10 20.18 -0.04 1.90
CA ASP A 10 18.89 0.66 1.90
C ASP A 10 18.30 0.67 0.47
N LEU A 11 19.16 0.88 -0.54
CA LEU A 11 18.76 0.79 -1.95
C LEU A 11 18.35 -0.65 -2.33
N ALA A 12 19.14 -1.65 -1.94
CA ALA A 12 18.81 -3.05 -2.19
C ALA A 12 17.48 -3.45 -1.52
N LEU A 13 17.26 -3.03 -0.28
CA LEU A 13 16.00 -3.28 0.42
C LEU A 13 14.82 -2.61 -0.30
N SER A 14 14.99 -1.36 -0.72
CA SER A 14 13.98 -0.64 -1.50
C SER A 14 13.64 -1.38 -2.80
N ALA A 15 14.65 -1.88 -3.52
CA ALA A 15 14.47 -2.65 -4.76
C ALA A 15 13.74 -3.99 -4.53
N VAL A 16 14.04 -4.69 -3.43
CA VAL A 16 13.33 -5.92 -3.05
C VAL A 16 11.87 -5.64 -2.75
N PHE A 17 11.57 -4.60 -1.97
CA PHE A 17 10.18 -4.24 -1.67
C PHE A 17 9.43 -3.71 -2.89
N ALA A 18 10.10 -2.95 -3.77
CA ALA A 18 9.51 -2.48 -5.02
C ALA A 18 9.15 -3.64 -5.95
N SER A 19 10.08 -4.58 -6.17
CA SER A 19 9.84 -5.74 -7.01
C SER A 19 8.78 -6.67 -6.44
N LEU A 20 8.79 -6.91 -5.11
CA LEU A 20 7.77 -7.72 -4.44
C LEU A 20 6.39 -7.08 -4.55
N TYR A 21 6.27 -5.78 -4.26
CA TYR A 21 5.01 -5.06 -4.38
C TYR A 21 4.50 -5.10 -5.82
N ALA A 22 5.33 -4.77 -6.80
CA ALA A 22 4.95 -4.78 -8.21
C ALA A 22 4.50 -6.18 -8.67
N ALA A 23 5.27 -7.22 -8.33
CA ALA A 23 4.92 -8.60 -8.67
C ALA A 23 3.59 -9.03 -8.05
N MET A 24 3.34 -8.69 -6.78
CA MET A 24 2.07 -9.03 -6.12
C MET A 24 0.88 -8.34 -6.79
N VAL A 25 0.99 -7.07 -7.18
CA VAL A 25 -0.09 -6.38 -7.90
C VAL A 25 -0.29 -6.97 -9.30
N ILE A 26 0.80 -7.24 -10.04
CA ILE A 26 0.76 -7.82 -11.39
C ILE A 26 0.12 -9.21 -11.38
N LEU A 27 0.52 -10.07 -10.44
CA LEU A 27 -0.06 -11.41 -10.30
C LEU A 27 -1.52 -11.37 -9.84
N GLN A 28 -1.90 -10.37 -9.05
CA GLN A 28 -3.28 -10.20 -8.61
C GLN A 28 -4.22 -9.76 -9.76
N GLY A 29 -3.69 -9.07 -10.77
CA GLY A 29 -4.42 -8.74 -12.00
C GLY A 29 -5.61 -7.81 -11.76
N ILE A 30 -6.67 -8.00 -12.55
CA ILE A 30 -7.88 -7.15 -12.55
C ILE A 30 -8.57 -7.12 -11.17
N SER A 31 -8.38 -8.14 -10.32
CA SER A 31 -8.92 -8.12 -8.96
C SER A 31 -8.30 -7.03 -8.07
N ALA A 32 -7.11 -6.52 -8.42
CA ALA A 32 -6.48 -5.35 -7.80
C ALA A 32 -6.93 -4.00 -8.39
N ALA A 33 -7.82 -4.04 -9.39
CA ALA A 33 -8.28 -2.91 -10.20
C ALA A 33 -9.83 -2.84 -10.28
N ALA A 34 -10.57 -3.56 -9.44
CA ALA A 34 -12.03 -3.58 -9.44
C ALA A 34 -12.66 -2.66 -8.36
N VAL A 35 -13.96 -2.38 -8.50
CA VAL A 35 -14.73 -1.52 -7.57
C VAL A 35 -14.78 -2.09 -6.15
N ILE A 36 -14.72 -3.43 -6.01
CA ILE A 36 -14.53 -4.14 -4.74
C ILE A 36 -13.18 -4.87 -4.84
N GLN A 37 -12.08 -4.14 -4.73
CA GLN A 37 -10.74 -4.71 -4.82
C GLN A 37 -10.12 -4.85 -3.43
N LEU A 38 -9.60 -6.04 -3.12
CA LEU A 38 -8.65 -6.22 -2.03
C LEU A 38 -7.24 -6.15 -2.59
N ARG A 39 -6.50 -5.05 -2.39
CA ARG A 39 -5.11 -4.99 -2.85
C ARG A 39 -4.23 -5.76 -1.85
N ILE A 40 -3.74 -6.94 -2.22
CA ILE A 40 -2.97 -7.77 -1.27
C ILE A 40 -1.59 -7.14 -1.02
N ALA A 41 -0.99 -6.51 -2.04
CA ALA A 41 0.33 -5.87 -1.93
C ALA A 41 0.40 -4.77 -0.84
N ASP A 42 -0.74 -4.17 -0.50
CA ASP A 42 -0.87 -3.17 0.58
C ASP A 42 -0.42 -3.72 1.95
N CYS A 43 -0.44 -5.03 2.15
CA CYS A 43 0.07 -5.65 3.39
C CYS A 43 1.57 -5.42 3.63
N LEU A 44 2.34 -5.02 2.60
CA LEU A 44 3.75 -4.67 2.73
C LEU A 44 3.97 -3.27 3.31
N ILE A 45 2.98 -2.37 3.20
CA ILE A 45 3.08 -0.97 3.64
C ILE A 45 3.32 -0.87 5.16
N PRO A 46 2.65 -1.65 6.04
CA PRO A 46 2.93 -1.66 7.47
C PRO A 46 4.37 -2.00 7.87
N LEU A 47 5.10 -2.75 7.04
CA LEU A 47 6.50 -3.10 7.31
C LEU A 47 7.44 -1.88 7.32
N SER A 48 6.99 -0.74 6.78
CA SER A 48 7.65 0.56 6.94
C SER A 48 7.89 0.93 8.40
N ALA A 49 7.07 0.46 9.34
CA ALA A 49 7.28 0.69 10.77
C ALA A 49 8.60 0.08 11.30
N ILE A 50 9.04 -1.05 10.73
CA ILE A 50 10.27 -1.76 11.12
C ILE A 50 11.47 -1.26 10.31
N PHE A 51 11.32 -1.22 8.98
CA PHE A 51 12.44 -1.02 8.06
C PHE A 51 12.62 0.44 7.62
N GLY A 52 11.66 1.31 7.90
CA GLY A 52 11.79 2.75 7.71
C GLY A 52 11.80 3.23 6.24
N PRO A 53 12.56 4.30 5.93
CA PRO A 53 12.58 4.94 4.62
C PRO A 53 12.78 4.02 3.40
N PRO A 54 13.63 2.96 3.46
CA PRO A 54 13.76 2.02 2.36
C PRO A 54 12.45 1.36 1.92
N VAL A 55 11.61 0.94 2.88
CA VAL A 55 10.33 0.31 2.55
C VAL A 55 9.33 1.34 2.05
N ILE A 56 9.34 2.56 2.61
CA ILE A 56 8.50 3.69 2.14
C ILE A 56 8.77 3.95 0.65
N VAL A 57 10.05 4.05 0.26
CA VAL A 57 10.46 4.24 -1.13
C VAL A 57 10.11 3.00 -1.97
N GLY A 58 10.41 1.80 -1.47
CA GLY A 58 10.17 0.54 -2.17
C GLY A 58 8.70 0.34 -2.54
N VAL A 59 7.76 0.42 -1.60
CA VAL A 59 6.33 0.20 -1.89
C VAL A 59 5.72 1.30 -2.77
N SER A 60 6.28 2.50 -2.74
CA SER A 60 5.85 3.61 -3.61
C SER A 60 6.33 3.40 -5.04
N LEU A 61 7.59 3.04 -5.24
CA LEU A 61 8.14 2.72 -6.56
C LEU A 61 7.51 1.44 -7.15
N GLY A 62 7.29 0.42 -6.32
CA GLY A 62 6.57 -0.78 -6.73
C GLY A 62 5.16 -0.47 -7.23
N CYS A 63 4.44 0.42 -6.53
CA CYS A 63 3.13 0.91 -6.94
C CYS A 63 3.19 1.68 -8.26
N PHE A 64 4.22 2.51 -8.45
CA PHE A 64 4.40 3.24 -9.70
C PHE A 64 4.59 2.27 -10.87
N VAL A 65 5.46 1.27 -10.71
CA VAL A 65 5.71 0.26 -11.75
C VAL A 65 4.47 -0.57 -12.05
N SER A 66 3.74 -1.04 -11.03
CA SER A 66 2.53 -1.83 -11.25
C SER A 66 1.42 -1.03 -11.89
N ASN A 67 1.23 0.23 -11.49
CA ASN A 67 0.20 1.09 -12.06
C ASN A 67 0.60 1.52 -13.48
N ALA A 68 1.88 1.73 -13.77
CA ALA A 68 2.34 1.95 -15.14
C ALA A 68 2.08 0.72 -16.02
N TYR A 69 2.22 -0.50 -15.47
CA TYR A 69 1.93 -1.73 -16.21
C TYR A 69 0.44 -1.90 -16.54
N PHE A 70 -0.47 -1.68 -15.57
CA PHE A 70 -1.91 -1.88 -15.78
C PHE A 70 -2.63 -0.65 -16.32
N SER A 71 -2.39 0.50 -15.71
CA SER A 71 -3.21 1.69 -15.89
C SER A 71 -2.74 2.52 -17.10
N ALA A 72 -1.54 2.32 -17.64
CA ALA A 72 -1.06 3.11 -18.79
C ALA A 72 -1.92 2.94 -20.05
N SER A 73 -2.59 1.80 -20.23
CA SER A 73 -3.46 1.55 -21.38
C SER A 73 -4.93 1.92 -21.13
N ILE A 74 -5.27 2.40 -19.92
CA ILE A 74 -6.65 2.68 -19.50
C ILE A 74 -6.91 4.19 -19.54
N PRO A 75 -8.09 4.65 -19.99
CA PRO A 75 -8.49 6.05 -19.88
C PRO A 75 -8.36 6.55 -18.44
N TYR A 76 -7.82 7.76 -18.25
CA TYR A 76 -7.57 8.34 -16.92
C TYR A 76 -6.55 7.59 -16.05
N GLY A 77 -5.88 6.57 -16.59
CA GLY A 77 -4.90 5.76 -15.87
C GLY A 77 -3.67 6.53 -15.39
N LEU A 78 -3.38 7.69 -15.99
CA LEU A 78 -2.34 8.61 -15.51
C LEU A 78 -2.56 9.04 -14.06
N TYR A 79 -3.82 9.21 -13.63
CA TYR A 79 -4.10 9.54 -12.23
C TYR A 79 -3.64 8.42 -11.30
N ASP A 80 -3.85 7.17 -11.67
CA ASP A 80 -3.43 6.04 -10.84
C ASP A 80 -1.90 5.89 -10.82
N ILE A 81 -1.22 6.16 -11.94
CA ILE A 81 0.24 6.15 -12.03
C ILE A 81 0.88 7.22 -11.13
N VAL A 82 0.22 8.36 -10.91
CA VAL A 82 0.77 9.46 -10.11
C VAL A 82 0.28 9.43 -8.66
N PHE A 83 -1.04 9.37 -8.46
CA PHE A 83 -1.66 9.46 -7.15
C PHE A 83 -1.61 8.15 -6.37
N GLY A 84 -1.55 7.00 -7.03
CA GLY A 84 -1.39 5.70 -6.37
C GLY A 84 -0.07 5.60 -5.58
N PRO A 85 1.09 5.84 -6.22
CA PRO A 85 2.38 5.88 -5.53
C PRO A 85 2.45 6.94 -4.44
N LEU A 86 1.84 8.10 -4.67
CA LEU A 86 1.76 9.16 -3.66
C LEU A 86 0.95 8.73 -2.44
N ALA A 87 -0.17 8.04 -2.64
CA ALA A 87 -0.96 7.48 -1.56
C ALA A 87 -0.16 6.48 -0.72
N ASN A 88 0.57 5.56 -1.39
CA ASN A 88 1.45 4.61 -0.72
C ASN A 88 2.56 5.29 0.07
N LEU A 89 3.19 6.32 -0.51
CA LEU A 89 4.24 7.09 0.12
C LEU A 89 3.75 7.74 1.42
N ILE A 90 2.60 8.43 1.36
CA ILE A 90 2.01 9.11 2.50
C ILE A 90 1.56 8.09 3.56
N ALA A 91 0.90 7.00 3.14
CA ALA A 91 0.44 5.96 4.07
C ALA A 91 1.61 5.28 4.80
N ALA A 92 2.68 4.90 4.08
CA ALA A 92 3.87 4.32 4.65
C ALA A 92 4.59 5.31 5.59
N ALA A 93 4.65 6.59 5.22
CA ALA A 93 5.23 7.64 6.06
C ALA A 93 4.43 7.86 7.36
N ILE A 94 3.09 7.84 7.28
CA ILE A 94 2.21 7.89 8.45
C ILE A 94 2.48 6.70 9.36
N ILE A 95 2.50 5.48 8.82
CA ILE A 95 2.76 4.27 9.61
C ILE A 95 4.13 4.32 10.29
N PHE A 96 5.17 4.75 9.57
CA PHE A 96 6.51 4.92 10.13
C PHE A 96 6.57 6.00 11.23
N LYS A 97 5.84 7.11 11.05
CA LYS A 97 5.72 8.16 12.08
C LYS A 97 5.04 7.63 13.34
N PHE A 98 3.99 6.81 13.17
CA PHE A 98 3.25 6.16 14.25
C PHE A 98 3.80 4.77 14.62
N ARG A 99 5.06 4.46 14.33
CA ARG A 99 5.65 3.11 14.57
C ARG A 99 5.54 2.59 16.01
N ARG A 100 5.41 3.47 17.02
CA ARG A 100 5.15 3.07 18.43
C ARG A 100 3.71 2.63 18.69
N ARG A 101 2.78 3.01 17.82
CA ARG A 101 1.35 2.67 17.85
C ARG A 101 0.92 2.21 16.46
N VAL A 102 1.56 1.16 15.95
CA VAL A 102 1.41 0.69 14.56
C VAL A 102 -0.04 0.50 14.15
N VAL A 103 -0.92 0.01 15.04
CA VAL A 103 -2.36 -0.17 14.74
C VAL A 103 -3.03 1.15 14.35
N LEU A 104 -2.73 2.24 15.06
CA LEU A 104 -3.23 3.58 14.72
C LEU A 104 -2.61 4.06 13.40
N GLY A 105 -1.32 3.81 13.21
CA GLY A 105 -0.63 4.11 11.95
C GLY A 105 -1.30 3.41 10.75
N CYS A 106 -1.61 2.13 10.88
CA CYS A 106 -2.31 1.34 9.88
C CYS A 106 -3.71 1.91 9.61
N PHE A 107 -4.47 2.27 10.64
CA PHE A 107 -5.78 2.87 10.44
C PHE A 107 -5.69 4.19 9.63
N PHE A 108 -4.84 5.13 10.05
CA PHE A 108 -4.66 6.39 9.33
C PHE A 108 -4.06 6.20 7.93
N GLY A 109 -3.16 5.24 7.77
CA GLY A 109 -2.62 4.88 6.46
C GLY A 109 -3.70 4.33 5.52
N ALA A 110 -4.55 3.42 6.01
CA ALA A 110 -5.61 2.82 5.20
C ALA A 110 -6.68 3.85 4.79
N VAL A 111 -7.04 4.75 5.71
CA VAL A 111 -7.89 5.89 5.39
C VAL A 111 -7.24 6.76 4.32
N THR A 112 -5.95 7.06 4.44
CA THR A 112 -5.21 7.86 3.45
C THR A 112 -5.24 7.24 2.06
N VAL A 113 -4.97 5.94 1.96
CA VAL A 113 -5.03 5.19 0.68
C VAL A 113 -6.45 5.23 0.12
N GLY A 114 -7.46 4.91 0.94
CA GLY A 114 -8.85 4.91 0.48
C GLY A 114 -9.37 6.28 0.06
N LEU A 115 -8.97 7.36 0.74
CA LEU A 115 -9.34 8.72 0.36
C LEU A 115 -8.69 9.14 -0.97
N ILE A 116 -7.37 8.94 -1.10
CA ILE A 116 -6.65 9.38 -2.30
C ILE A 116 -7.04 8.51 -3.49
N VAL A 117 -6.87 7.19 -3.38
CA VAL A 117 -7.13 6.25 -4.48
C VAL A 117 -8.63 6.23 -4.81
N GLY A 118 -9.51 6.21 -3.81
CA GLY A 118 -10.95 6.14 -4.04
C GLY A 118 -11.55 7.40 -4.65
N SER A 119 -10.90 8.55 -4.48
CA SER A 119 -11.37 9.79 -5.10
C SER A 119 -11.37 9.74 -6.63
N TYR A 120 -10.44 8.97 -7.24
CA TYR A 120 -10.29 8.90 -8.69
C TYR A 120 -10.54 7.50 -9.28
N LEU A 121 -10.43 6.42 -8.50
CA LEU A 121 -10.48 5.05 -9.04
C LEU A 121 -11.79 4.73 -9.76
N TRP A 122 -12.91 5.32 -9.32
CA TRP A 122 -14.22 5.18 -9.99
C TRP A 122 -14.23 5.69 -11.44
N LEU A 123 -13.30 6.58 -11.83
CA LEU A 123 -13.14 7.05 -13.22
C LEU A 123 -12.49 5.99 -14.11
N LEU A 124 -11.59 5.17 -13.55
CA LEU A 124 -10.91 4.09 -14.27
C LEU A 124 -11.81 2.85 -14.35
N PHE A 125 -12.51 2.56 -13.25
CA PHE A 125 -13.37 1.40 -13.09
C PHE A 125 -14.73 1.84 -12.59
N PRO A 126 -15.64 2.22 -13.51
CA PRO A 126 -16.97 2.65 -13.12
C PRO A 126 -17.69 1.55 -12.34
N PRO A 127 -18.39 1.91 -11.23
CA PRO A 127 -19.08 0.92 -10.42
C PRO A 127 -20.15 0.19 -11.24
N PRO A 128 -20.22 -1.15 -11.15
CA PRO A 128 -21.30 -1.89 -11.76
C PRO A 128 -22.63 -1.48 -11.12
N SER A 129 -23.70 -1.38 -11.91
CA SER A 129 -25.03 -0.98 -11.43
C SER A 129 -25.60 -1.89 -10.35
N ASN A 130 -25.16 -3.14 -10.31
CA ASN A 130 -25.53 -4.15 -9.32
C ASN A 130 -24.27 -4.79 -8.74
N ILE A 131 -24.24 -4.94 -7.41
CA ILE A 131 -23.20 -5.67 -6.69
C ILE A 131 -23.88 -6.86 -6.01
N PHE A 132 -23.54 -8.10 -6.40
CA PHE A 132 -24.12 -9.33 -5.83
C PHE A 132 -25.67 -9.35 -5.78
N GLY A 133 -26.33 -8.77 -6.78
CA GLY A 133 -27.80 -8.71 -6.84
C GLY A 133 -28.44 -7.61 -5.98
N LEU A 134 -27.65 -6.85 -5.21
CA LEU A 134 -28.07 -5.60 -4.61
C LEU A 134 -27.88 -4.47 -5.62
N THR A 135 -28.97 -3.76 -5.94
CA THR A 135 -28.90 -2.47 -6.62
C THR A 135 -28.13 -1.52 -5.73
N LEU A 136 -27.06 -0.92 -6.25
CA LEU A 136 -26.37 0.13 -5.51
C LEU A 136 -27.37 1.24 -5.18
N PRO A 137 -27.31 1.85 -3.98
CA PRO A 137 -28.20 2.95 -3.64
C PRO A 137 -28.03 4.06 -4.68
N ALA A 138 -29.02 4.26 -5.55
CA ALA A 138 -28.95 5.18 -6.68
C ALA A 138 -28.69 6.65 -6.30
N GLY A 139 -28.78 6.98 -5.01
CA GLY A 139 -28.46 8.31 -4.46
C GLY A 139 -27.02 8.50 -3.99
N TRP A 140 -26.17 7.46 -3.97
CA TRP A 140 -24.79 7.59 -3.49
C TRP A 140 -23.82 7.94 -4.62
N PRO A 141 -22.96 8.95 -4.45
CA PRO A 141 -21.99 9.28 -5.46
C PRO A 141 -20.96 8.14 -5.67
N PRO A 142 -20.60 7.80 -6.93
CA PRO A 142 -19.65 6.73 -7.26
C PRO A 142 -18.30 6.81 -6.52
N TRP A 143 -17.79 8.03 -6.33
CA TRP A 143 -16.54 8.27 -5.60
C TRP A 143 -16.64 7.87 -4.13
N ALA A 144 -17.78 8.08 -3.47
CA ALA A 144 -17.95 7.73 -2.06
C ALA A 144 -17.95 6.22 -1.85
N LEU A 145 -18.58 5.49 -2.77
CA LEU A 145 -18.56 4.02 -2.77
C LEU A 145 -17.15 3.48 -2.99
N SER A 146 -16.39 4.07 -3.92
CA SER A 146 -14.99 3.70 -4.17
C SER A 146 -14.11 3.96 -2.95
N MET A 147 -14.24 5.14 -2.33
CA MET A 147 -13.48 5.50 -1.12
C MET A 147 -13.77 4.54 0.04
N LEU A 148 -15.04 4.22 0.30
CA LEU A 148 -15.41 3.26 1.36
C LEU A 148 -14.89 1.86 1.07
N SER A 149 -15.07 1.38 -0.16
CA SER A 149 -14.60 0.06 -0.59
C SER A 149 -13.09 -0.08 -0.40
N LEU A 150 -12.31 0.92 -0.85
CA LEU A 150 -10.86 0.95 -0.72
C LEU A 150 -10.41 1.11 0.73
N THR A 151 -11.05 1.97 1.52
CA THR A 151 -10.71 2.10 2.94
C THR A 151 -10.94 0.80 3.68
N ILE A 152 -12.05 0.10 3.44
CA ILE A 152 -12.33 -1.21 4.06
C ILE A 152 -11.27 -2.22 3.62
N SER A 153 -11.02 -2.30 2.31
CA SER A 153 -10.01 -3.17 1.70
C SER A 153 -8.60 -2.96 2.28
N SER A 154 -8.08 -1.73 2.23
CA SER A 154 -6.75 -1.42 2.77
C SER A 154 -6.70 -1.59 4.29
N THR A 155 -7.80 -1.36 5.01
CA THR A 155 -7.87 -1.64 6.46
C THR A 155 -7.73 -3.14 6.72
N VAL A 156 -8.41 -4.00 5.95
CA VAL A 156 -8.27 -5.45 6.07
C VAL A 156 -6.85 -5.89 5.70
N ALA A 157 -6.30 -5.40 4.59
CA ALA A 157 -4.95 -5.74 4.15
C ALA A 157 -3.90 -5.31 5.20
N PHE A 158 -4.03 -4.12 5.77
CA PHE A 158 -3.09 -3.62 6.78
C PHE A 158 -3.28 -4.31 8.14
N ALA A 159 -4.52 -4.39 8.63
CA ALA A 159 -4.81 -4.85 10.00
C ALA A 159 -4.72 -6.36 10.16
N VAL A 160 -5.10 -7.14 9.13
CA VAL A 160 -5.05 -8.60 9.20
C VAL A 160 -3.69 -9.08 8.74
N ILE A 161 -3.35 -8.83 7.47
CA ILE A 161 -2.16 -9.42 6.85
C ILE A 161 -0.90 -8.62 7.24
N GLY A 162 -0.96 -7.29 7.12
CA GLY A 162 0.19 -6.42 7.41
C GLY A 162 0.65 -6.49 8.87
N LEU A 163 -0.27 -6.46 9.84
CA LEU A 163 0.08 -6.62 11.26
C LEU A 163 0.54 -8.06 11.59
N ALA A 164 -0.01 -9.08 10.93
CA ALA A 164 0.48 -10.46 11.10
C ALA A 164 1.93 -10.59 10.59
N LEU A 165 2.22 -10.07 9.39
CA LEU A 165 3.57 -10.01 8.83
C LEU A 165 4.52 -9.23 9.74
N LEU A 166 4.09 -8.07 10.23
CA LEU A 166 4.87 -7.25 11.13
C LEU A 166 5.21 -8.00 12.42
N LYS A 167 4.23 -8.68 13.05
CA LYS A 167 4.48 -9.51 14.24
C LYS A 167 5.46 -10.65 13.98
N VAL A 168 5.38 -11.29 12.81
CA VAL A 168 6.31 -12.36 12.43
C VAL A 168 7.71 -11.79 12.26
N MET A 169 7.86 -10.70 11.50
CA MET A 169 9.16 -10.07 11.22
C MET A 169 9.79 -9.41 12.45
N SER A 170 8.98 -8.96 13.43
CA SER A 170 9.45 -8.43 14.71
C SER A 170 10.01 -9.49 15.67
N ARG A 171 9.90 -10.79 15.36
CA ARG A 171 10.46 -11.83 16.22
C ARG A 171 11.97 -11.69 16.33
N PRO A 172 12.57 -11.84 17.55
CA PRO A 172 14.00 -11.68 17.76
C PRO A 172 14.83 -12.62 16.86
N ASN A 173 14.32 -13.82 16.58
CA ASN A 173 14.97 -14.78 15.69
C ASN A 173 15.09 -14.32 14.23
N ILE A 174 14.26 -13.38 13.79
CA ILE A 174 14.31 -12.82 12.42
C ILE A 174 15.04 -11.47 12.42
N ILE A 175 14.74 -10.61 13.39
CA ILE A 175 15.25 -9.25 13.43
C ILE A 175 16.74 -9.19 13.82
N ASN A 176 17.19 -10.07 14.73
CA ASN A 176 18.57 -10.07 15.22
C ASN A 176 19.57 -10.47 14.11
N PRO A 177 19.31 -11.51 13.28
CA PRO A 177 20.14 -11.80 12.11
C PRO A 177 20.18 -10.65 11.09
N LEU A 178 19.06 -9.95 10.87
CA LEU A 178 19.03 -8.82 9.94
C LEU A 178 19.88 -7.67 10.49
N LYS A 179 19.75 -7.38 11.79
CA LYS A 179 20.55 -6.36 12.48
C LYS A 179 22.04 -6.72 12.52
N SER A 180 22.39 -7.98 12.76
CA SER A 180 23.80 -8.43 12.78
C SER A 180 24.44 -8.38 11.40
N ARG A 181 23.65 -8.53 10.33
CA ARG A 181 24.09 -8.25 8.94
C ARG A 181 24.07 -6.76 8.59
N GLY A 182 23.84 -5.88 9.58
CA GLY A 182 23.96 -4.43 9.52
C GLY A 182 22.66 -3.67 9.25
N LEU A 183 21.48 -4.31 9.13
CA LEU A 183 20.28 -3.62 8.63
C LEU A 183 19.79 -2.63 9.68
N LYS A 184 19.46 -1.41 9.22
CA LYS A 184 18.82 -0.41 10.07
C LYS A 184 17.40 -0.86 10.35
N VAL A 185 17.11 -1.06 11.63
CA VAL A 185 15.80 -1.46 12.14
C VAL A 185 15.35 -0.38 13.12
N TYR A 186 14.13 0.10 12.93
CA TYR A 186 13.55 1.22 13.67
C TYR A 186 12.51 0.79 14.73
N ALA A 187 12.31 -0.52 14.89
CA ALA A 187 11.40 -1.17 15.82
C ALA A 187 11.80 -0.97 17.29
#